data_AF-A0A538ERB9-F1
#
_entry.id   AF-A0A538ERB9-F1
#
_cell.length_a   1.000
_cell.length_b   1.000
_cell.length_c   1.000
_cell.angle_alpha   90.00
_cell.angle_beta   90.00
_cell.angle_gamma   90.00
#
_symmetry.space_group_name_H-M   'P 1'
#
loop_
_entity.id
_entity.type
_entity.pdbx_description
1 polymer ?
#
loop_
_entity_poly.entity_id
_entity_poly.type
_entity_poly.pdbx_seq_one_letter_code
_entity_poly.pdbx_strand_id
1 'polypeptide(L)'
;MTEYAQTLLARWRRSDDRSRLLQVVQPGLVGLIDGTISTLAPVFASAYIAGSRAALLVGLAAAFGAAISMGLSEGLSDDGQLTGRGSSLVRGLITGTATFVGGTFHTLPFLARDVHTALLIAYAVVAVELVAIAWVRRRFLAVSLSRSLAQVTMGGIMVAAVGVAVGHA
;
A
#
# COMPACT_ATOMS: atom_id res chain seq x y z
N MET A 1 -11.09 -22.86 -1.58
CA MET A 1 -10.90 -21.40 -1.77
C MET A 1 -12.19 -20.67 -2.12
N THR A 2 -13.03 -21.21 -3.00
CA THR A 2 -14.29 -20.57 -3.48
C THR A 2 -15.32 -20.34 -2.37
N GLU A 3 -15.46 -21.29 -1.44
CA GLU A 3 -16.42 -21.22 -0.32
C GLU A 3 -16.06 -20.15 0.71
N TYR A 4 -14.76 -19.93 0.94
CA TYR A 4 -14.26 -18.90 1.86
C TYR A 4 -14.49 -17.50 1.28
N ALA A 5 -14.22 -17.32 -0.01
CA ALA A 5 -14.52 -16.07 -0.73
C ALA A 5 -16.02 -15.76 -0.75
N GLN A 6 -16.87 -16.77 -0.97
CA GLN A 6 -18.32 -16.60 -0.91
C GLN A 6 -18.79 -16.26 0.51
N THR A 7 -18.20 -16.85 1.54
CA THR A 7 -18.51 -16.55 2.93
C THR A 7 -18.11 -15.11 3.31
N LEU A 8 -16.96 -14.63 2.84
CA LEU A 8 -16.52 -13.25 3.01
C LEU A 8 -17.43 -12.25 2.29
N LEU A 9 -17.85 -12.55 1.06
CA LEU A 9 -18.80 -11.72 0.30
C LEU A 9 -20.19 -11.69 0.96
N ALA A 10 -20.67 -12.82 1.48
CA ALA A 10 -21.93 -12.90 2.21
C ALA A 10 -21.87 -12.16 3.55
N ARG A 11 -20.73 -12.23 4.25
CA ARG A 11 -20.46 -11.39 5.44
C ARG A 11 -20.44 -9.92 5.07
N TRP A 12 -19.78 -9.54 3.98
CA TRP A 12 -19.69 -8.17 3.47
C TRP A 12 -21.06 -7.54 3.18
N ARG A 13 -22.00 -8.32 2.63
CA ARG A 13 -23.37 -7.86 2.39
C ARG A 13 -24.22 -7.70 3.65
N ARG A 14 -23.89 -8.42 4.74
CA ARG A 14 -24.67 -8.45 5.98
C ARG A 14 -24.12 -7.56 7.10
N SER A 15 -22.87 -7.12 7.00
CA SER A 15 -22.26 -6.26 8.01
C SER A 15 -22.83 -4.84 7.96
N ASP A 16 -23.08 -4.24 9.12
CA ASP A 16 -23.34 -2.81 9.25
C ASP A 16 -22.16 -1.99 8.71
N ASP A 17 -22.43 -0.79 8.19
CA ASP A 17 -21.44 0.07 7.53
C ASP A 17 -20.22 0.33 8.43
N ARG A 18 -20.43 0.48 9.74
CA ARG A 18 -19.32 0.64 10.72
C ARG A 18 -18.39 -0.57 10.73
N SER A 19 -18.95 -1.78 10.76
CA SER A 19 -18.14 -3.00 10.78
C SER A 19 -17.40 -3.23 9.45
N ARG A 20 -18.01 -2.90 8.30
CA ARG A 20 -17.29 -2.94 7.01
C ARG A 20 -16.10 -1.98 6.98
N LEU A 21 -16.28 -0.77 7.51
CA LEU A 21 -15.21 0.22 7.56
C LEU A 21 -14.06 -0.25 8.45
N LEU A 22 -14.34 -0.69 9.66
CA LEU A 22 -13.32 -1.07 10.64
C LEU A 22 -12.58 -2.37 10.29
N GLN A 23 -13.26 -3.33 9.67
CA GLN A 23 -12.73 -4.68 9.49
C GLN A 23 -12.11 -4.92 8.12
N VAL A 24 -12.43 -4.09 7.12
CA VAL A 24 -12.00 -4.31 5.74
C VAL A 24 -11.41 -3.04 5.14
N VAL A 25 -12.18 -1.95 5.11
CA VAL A 25 -11.75 -0.74 4.40
C VAL A 25 -10.53 -0.10 5.07
N GLN A 26 -10.56 0.08 6.40
CA GLN A 26 -9.45 0.70 7.11
C GLN A 26 -8.18 -0.16 7.07
N PRO A 27 -8.18 -1.47 7.40
CA PRO A 27 -7.00 -2.31 7.26
C PRO A 27 -6.42 -2.29 5.84
N GLY A 28 -7.28 -2.43 4.82
CA GLY A 28 -6.83 -2.41 3.43
C GLY A 28 -6.28 -1.05 2.99
N LEU A 29 -6.90 0.04 3.41
CA LEU A 29 -6.42 1.38 3.09
C LEU A 29 -5.08 1.69 3.79
N VAL A 30 -4.94 1.32 5.06
CA VAL A 30 -3.68 1.48 5.81
C VAL A 30 -2.57 0.69 5.10
N GLY A 31 -2.84 -0.56 4.73
CA GLY A 31 -1.88 -1.37 3.98
C GLY A 31 -1.51 -0.74 2.64
N LEU A 32 -2.48 -0.31 1.83
CA LEU A 32 -2.22 0.35 0.55
C LEU A 32 -1.36 1.61 0.71
N ILE A 33 -1.66 2.45 1.70
CA ILE A 33 -0.88 3.67 1.98
C ILE A 33 0.55 3.32 2.36
N ASP A 34 0.72 2.38 3.29
CA ASP A 34 2.05 1.96 3.76
C ASP A 34 2.86 1.36 2.61
N GLY A 35 2.29 0.39 1.89
CA GLY A 35 2.93 -0.25 0.76
C GLY A 35 3.29 0.74 -0.34
N THR A 36 2.38 1.66 -0.69
CA THR A 36 2.63 2.64 -1.75
C THR A 36 3.71 3.64 -1.35
N ILE A 37 3.68 4.17 -0.12
CA ILE A 37 4.54 5.29 0.27
C ILE A 37 5.90 4.81 0.78
N SER A 38 5.94 3.81 1.67
CA SER A 38 7.17 3.42 2.37
C SER A 38 8.22 2.81 1.44
N THR A 39 7.80 2.13 0.37
CA THR A 39 8.71 1.46 -0.57
C THR A 39 9.28 2.39 -1.64
N LEU A 40 8.73 3.62 -1.80
CA LEU A 40 9.26 4.59 -2.77
C LEU A 40 10.74 4.92 -2.52
N ALA A 41 11.11 5.10 -1.24
CA ALA A 41 12.47 5.45 -0.87
C ALA A 41 13.49 4.39 -1.32
N PRO A 42 13.40 3.12 -0.90
CA PRO A 42 14.37 2.10 -1.31
C PRO A 42 14.32 1.81 -2.82
N VAL A 43 13.15 1.88 -3.47
CA VAL A 43 13.02 1.67 -4.93
C VAL A 43 13.75 2.77 -5.70
N PHE A 44 13.49 4.04 -5.41
CA PHE A 44 14.13 5.13 -6.14
C PHE A 44 15.62 5.22 -5.81
N ALA A 45 16.03 5.06 -4.55
CA ALA A 45 17.43 5.05 -4.19
C ALA A 45 18.21 3.98 -5.00
N SER A 46 17.70 2.75 -5.03
CA SER A 46 18.35 1.66 -5.78
C SER A 46 18.29 1.84 -7.30
N ALA A 47 17.24 2.48 -7.84
CA ALA A 47 17.19 2.84 -9.26
C ALA A 47 18.31 3.82 -9.64
N TYR A 48 18.53 4.86 -8.83
CA TYR A 48 19.56 5.86 -9.07
C TYR A 48 20.98 5.32 -8.87
N ILE A 49 21.19 4.42 -7.90
CA ILE A 49 22.51 3.85 -7.59
C ILE A 49 22.88 2.72 -8.56
N ALA A 50 21.95 1.81 -8.85
CA ALA A 50 22.26 0.49 -9.42
C ALA A 50 21.35 0.06 -10.58
N GLY A 51 20.48 0.95 -11.05
CA GLY A 51 19.65 0.73 -12.24
C GLY A 51 18.45 -0.20 -12.02
N SER A 52 17.75 -0.52 -13.11
CA SER A 52 16.43 -1.16 -13.05
C SER A 52 16.40 -2.50 -12.34
N ARG A 53 17.38 -3.38 -12.58
CA ARG A 53 17.37 -4.71 -11.96
C ARG A 53 17.49 -4.62 -10.44
N ALA A 54 18.31 -3.70 -9.93
CA ALA A 54 18.44 -3.48 -8.49
C ALA A 54 17.13 -2.92 -7.92
N ALA A 55 16.53 -1.91 -8.56
CA ALA A 55 15.25 -1.33 -8.17
C ALA A 55 14.12 -2.36 -8.10
N LEU A 56 14.04 -3.25 -9.09
CA LEU A 56 13.07 -4.34 -9.10
C LEU A 56 13.24 -5.28 -7.89
N LEU A 57 14.47 -5.74 -7.64
CA LEU A 57 14.75 -6.71 -6.58
C LEU A 57 14.58 -6.08 -5.18
N VAL A 58 15.09 -4.87 -4.99
CA VAL A 58 14.95 -4.11 -3.75
C VAL A 58 13.49 -3.75 -3.50
N GLY A 59 12.76 -3.32 -4.52
CA GLY A 59 11.33 -3.01 -4.41
C GLY A 59 10.48 -4.21 -4.03
N LEU A 60 10.72 -5.36 -4.67
CA LEU A 60 10.01 -6.59 -4.31
C LEU A 60 10.38 -7.05 -2.88
N ALA A 61 11.65 -6.99 -2.50
CA ALA A 61 12.09 -7.31 -1.14
C ALA A 61 11.45 -6.38 -0.11
N ALA A 62 11.40 -5.08 -0.38
CA ALA A 62 10.74 -4.09 0.46
C ALA A 62 9.23 -4.34 0.57
N ALA A 63 8.55 -4.62 -0.54
CA ALA A 63 7.12 -4.94 -0.55
C ALA A 63 6.78 -6.20 0.26
N PHE A 64 7.57 -7.27 0.11
CA PHE A 64 7.38 -8.48 0.93
C PHE A 64 7.67 -8.24 2.41
N GLY A 65 8.75 -7.54 2.73
CA GLY A 65 9.11 -7.20 4.11
C GLY A 65 8.04 -6.35 4.79
N ALA A 66 7.57 -5.29 4.12
CA ALA A 66 6.50 -4.42 4.59
C ALA A 66 5.19 -5.21 4.76
N ALA A 67 4.82 -6.05 3.81
CA ALA A 67 3.59 -6.85 3.87
C ALA A 67 3.54 -7.79 5.07
N ILE A 68 4.64 -8.50 5.34
CA ILE A 68 4.75 -9.39 6.50
C ILE A 68 4.68 -8.55 7.77
N SER A 69 5.49 -7.49 7.86
CA SER A 69 5.56 -6.63 9.03
C SER A 69 4.20 -6.02 9.37
N MET A 70 3.56 -5.35 8.41
CA MET A 70 2.27 -4.69 8.57
C MET A 70 1.13 -5.67 8.86
N GLY A 71 1.12 -6.84 8.19
CA GLY A 71 0.11 -7.86 8.44
C GLY A 71 0.20 -8.41 9.86
N LEU A 72 1.41 -8.66 10.35
CA LEU A 72 1.65 -9.04 11.74
C LEU A 72 1.31 -7.90 12.70
N SER A 73 1.69 -6.66 12.40
CA SER A 73 1.36 -5.50 13.23
C SER A 73 -0.15 -5.35 13.41
N GLU A 74 -0.96 -5.39 12.34
CA GLU A 74 -2.42 -5.31 12.47
C GLU A 74 -3.00 -6.52 13.22
N GLY A 75 -2.50 -7.73 12.97
CA GLY A 75 -3.00 -8.95 13.60
C GLY A 75 -2.63 -9.09 15.08
N LEU A 76 -1.48 -8.55 15.49
CA LEU A 76 -0.99 -8.63 16.88
C LEU A 76 -1.41 -7.43 17.73
N SER A 77 -1.70 -6.28 17.12
CA SER A 77 -2.03 -5.06 17.87
C SER A 77 -3.45 -5.09 18.47
N ASP A 78 -4.34 -5.91 17.93
CA ASP A 78 -5.74 -5.96 18.34
C ASP A 78 -6.34 -7.33 18.05
N ASP A 79 -6.87 -8.03 19.04
CA ASP A 79 -7.58 -9.30 18.86
C ASP A 79 -9.04 -9.10 18.41
N GLY A 80 -9.55 -7.87 18.50
CA GLY A 80 -10.89 -7.45 18.12
C GLY A 80 -11.96 -7.65 19.18
N GLN A 81 -11.65 -8.24 20.35
CA GLN A 81 -12.64 -8.49 21.41
C GLN A 81 -13.12 -7.19 22.06
N LEU A 82 -12.19 -6.29 22.37
CA LEU A 82 -12.49 -5.01 23.01
C LEU A 82 -12.89 -3.93 22.00
N THR A 83 -12.29 -3.92 20.81
CA THR A 83 -12.48 -2.86 19.81
C THR A 83 -13.67 -3.10 18.89
N GLY A 84 -14.16 -4.34 18.80
CA GLY A 84 -15.17 -4.76 17.84
C GLY A 84 -14.65 -4.81 16.40
N ARG A 85 -13.32 -4.76 16.18
CA ARG A 85 -12.69 -4.84 14.84
C ARG A 85 -12.69 -6.27 14.27
N GLY A 86 -13.35 -7.22 14.91
CA GLY A 86 -13.54 -8.58 14.36
C GLY A 86 -12.26 -9.42 14.37
N SER A 87 -12.13 -10.36 13.43
CA SER A 87 -11.01 -11.30 13.42
C SER A 87 -9.68 -10.62 13.10
N SER A 88 -8.73 -10.71 14.03
CA SER A 88 -7.36 -10.18 13.87
C SER A 88 -6.62 -10.78 12.69
N LEU A 89 -6.72 -12.11 12.50
CA LEU A 89 -6.12 -12.80 11.37
C LEU A 89 -6.63 -12.27 10.02
N VAL A 90 -7.94 -12.05 9.89
CA VAL A 90 -8.52 -11.51 8.65
C VAL A 90 -8.03 -10.10 8.38
N ARG A 91 -7.98 -9.23 9.39
CA ARG A 91 -7.45 -7.87 9.22
C ARG A 91 -5.97 -7.87 8.87
N GLY A 92 -5.17 -8.70 9.54
CA GLY A 92 -3.75 -8.86 9.23
C GLY A 92 -3.50 -9.31 7.80
N LEU A 93 -4.29 -10.29 7.30
CA LEU A 93 -4.22 -10.72 5.90
C LEU A 93 -4.62 -9.60 4.93
N ILE A 94 -5.66 -8.83 5.24
CA ILE A 94 -6.09 -7.70 4.42
C ILE A 94 -5.00 -6.63 4.38
N THR A 95 -4.47 -6.20 5.53
CA THR A 95 -3.42 -5.19 5.63
C THR A 95 -2.16 -5.65 4.90
N GLY A 96 -1.65 -6.84 5.20
CA GLY A 96 -0.43 -7.35 4.57
C GLY A 96 -0.56 -7.50 3.06
N THR A 97 -1.69 -8.02 2.57
CA THR A 97 -1.94 -8.13 1.11
C THR A 97 -2.01 -6.75 0.46
N ALA A 98 -2.72 -5.81 1.09
CA ALA A 98 -2.81 -4.45 0.60
C ALA A 98 -1.45 -3.72 0.57
N THR A 99 -0.62 -3.92 1.59
CA THR A 99 0.77 -3.44 1.62
C THR A 99 1.61 -4.04 0.50
N PHE A 100 1.52 -5.36 0.29
CA PHE A 100 2.25 -6.00 -0.80
C PHE A 100 1.84 -5.43 -2.17
N VAL A 101 0.53 -5.28 -2.41
CA VAL A 101 0.00 -4.74 -3.67
C VAL A 101 0.46 -3.29 -3.87
N GLY A 102 0.36 -2.45 -2.83
CA GLY A 102 0.80 -1.07 -2.87
C GLY A 102 2.30 -0.91 -3.18
N GLY A 103 3.15 -1.78 -2.61
CA GLY A 103 4.60 -1.73 -2.82
C GLY A 103 5.08 -2.36 -4.14
N THR A 104 4.25 -3.20 -4.76
CA THR A 104 4.65 -3.96 -5.96
C THR A 104 4.42 -3.16 -7.23
N PHE A 105 3.30 -2.43 -7.36
CA PHE A 105 2.89 -1.83 -8.62
C PHE A 105 3.88 -0.81 -9.18
N HIS A 106 4.35 0.16 -8.39
CA HIS A 106 5.40 1.09 -8.81
C HIS A 106 6.81 0.46 -8.93
N THR A 107 6.98 -0.80 -8.49
CA THR A 107 8.20 -1.58 -8.68
C THR A 107 8.22 -2.30 -10.04
N LEU A 108 7.06 -2.70 -10.57
CA LEU A 108 6.96 -3.42 -11.85
C LEU A 108 7.56 -2.71 -13.08
N PRO A 109 7.53 -1.37 -13.21
CA PRO A 109 8.18 -0.66 -14.32
C PRO A 109 9.67 -0.98 -14.48
N PHE A 110 10.35 -1.36 -13.40
CA PHE A 110 11.76 -1.75 -13.41
C PHE A 110 12.03 -3.16 -13.98
N LEU A 111 11.00 -3.86 -14.47
CA LEU A 111 11.17 -4.96 -15.42
C LEU A 111 11.79 -4.48 -16.75
N ALA A 112 11.60 -3.20 -17.10
CA ALA A 112 12.27 -2.58 -18.24
C ALA A 112 13.77 -2.42 -17.98
N ARG A 113 14.60 -2.73 -18.99
CA ARG A 113 16.07 -2.65 -18.87
C ARG A 113 16.59 -1.21 -18.76
N ASP A 114 15.92 -0.28 -19.44
CA ASP A 114 16.27 1.13 -19.42
C ASP A 114 15.71 1.81 -18.17
N VAL A 115 16.60 2.32 -17.31
CA VAL A 115 16.22 2.89 -16.01
C VAL A 115 15.46 4.20 -16.15
N HIS A 116 15.76 5.01 -17.17
CA HIS A 116 15.07 6.28 -17.39
C HIS A 116 13.61 6.07 -17.79
N THR A 117 13.36 5.14 -18.71
CA THR A 117 12.01 4.72 -19.10
C THR A 117 11.27 4.11 -17.92
N ALA A 118 11.93 3.23 -17.16
CA ALA A 118 11.33 2.63 -15.96
C ALA A 118 10.93 3.69 -14.92
N LEU A 119 11.78 4.69 -14.67
CA LEU A 119 11.50 5.79 -13.75
C LEU A 119 10.29 6.63 -14.20
N LEU A 120 10.22 7.01 -15.48
CA LEU A 120 9.09 7.78 -16.00
C LEU A 120 7.76 7.04 -15.82
N ILE A 121 7.75 5.73 -16.13
CA ILE A 121 6.56 4.89 -15.95
C ILE A 121 6.25 4.72 -14.45
N ALA A 122 7.26 4.51 -13.60
CA ALA A 122 7.08 4.40 -12.15
C ALA A 122 6.45 5.66 -11.56
N TYR A 123 6.90 6.86 -11.95
CA TYR A 123 6.28 8.10 -11.49
C TYR A 123 4.81 8.23 -11.91
N ALA A 124 4.47 7.80 -13.13
CA ALA A 124 3.08 7.77 -13.57
C ALA A 124 2.24 6.75 -12.78
N VAL A 125 2.78 5.57 -12.50
CA VAL A 125 2.13 4.55 -11.68
C VAL A 125 1.88 5.07 -10.26
N VAL A 126 2.89 5.69 -9.63
CA VAL A 126 2.74 6.31 -8.31
C VAL A 126 1.64 7.37 -8.31
N ALA A 127 1.59 8.24 -9.33
CA ALA A 127 0.52 9.24 -9.42
C ALA A 127 -0.88 8.58 -9.45
N VAL A 128 -1.05 7.49 -10.20
CA VAL A 128 -2.31 6.73 -10.25
C VAL A 128 -2.62 6.07 -8.89
N GLU A 129 -1.63 5.48 -8.23
CA GLU A 129 -1.78 4.87 -6.89
C GLU A 129 -2.25 5.90 -5.86
N LEU A 130 -1.63 7.08 -5.81
CA LEU A 130 -2.00 8.15 -4.88
C LEU A 130 -3.41 8.68 -5.14
N VAL A 131 -3.81 8.81 -6.41
CA VAL A 131 -5.19 9.18 -6.79
C VAL A 131 -6.18 8.09 -6.36
N ALA A 132 -5.85 6.81 -6.57
CA ALA A 132 -6.70 5.69 -6.17
C ALA A 132 -6.89 5.66 -4.66
N ILE A 133 -5.81 5.79 -3.88
CA ILE A 133 -5.86 5.92 -2.42
C ILE A 133 -6.73 7.11 -2.02
N ALA A 134 -6.52 8.27 -2.64
CA ALA A 134 -7.26 9.47 -2.31
C ALA A 134 -8.77 9.33 -2.60
N TRP A 135 -9.11 8.64 -3.69
CA TRP A 135 -10.48 8.31 -4.07
C TRP A 135 -11.14 7.32 -3.11
N VAL A 136 -10.44 6.25 -2.69
CA VAL A 136 -10.94 5.30 -1.68
C VAL A 136 -11.24 6.04 -0.37
N ARG A 137 -10.33 6.90 0.09
CA ARG A 137 -10.54 7.75 1.28
C ARG A 137 -11.77 8.63 1.15
N ARG A 138 -11.99 9.25 -0.01
CA ARG A 138 -13.19 10.04 -0.27
C ARG A 138 -14.45 9.17 -0.23
N ARG A 139 -14.44 8.02 -0.90
CA ARG A 139 -15.61 7.16 -1.07
C ARG A 139 -16.07 6.52 0.23
N PHE A 140 -15.15 6.17 1.13
CA PHE A 140 -15.46 5.38 2.32
C PHE A 140 -15.23 6.12 3.65
N LEU A 141 -14.35 7.12 3.70
CA LEU A 141 -14.04 7.86 4.94
C LEU A 141 -14.53 9.30 4.92
N ALA A 142 -15.32 9.69 3.90
CA ALA A 142 -15.90 11.02 3.75
C ALA A 142 -14.87 12.18 3.81
N VAL A 143 -13.60 11.92 3.50
CA VAL A 143 -12.56 12.96 3.37
C VAL A 143 -12.74 13.67 2.03
N SER A 144 -12.65 15.00 1.99
CA SER A 144 -12.69 15.72 0.71
C SER A 144 -11.54 15.27 -0.19
N LEU A 145 -11.80 15.14 -1.51
CA LEU A 145 -10.79 14.63 -2.44
C LEU A 145 -9.52 15.48 -2.46
N SER A 146 -9.68 16.80 -2.42
CA SER A 146 -8.57 17.76 -2.39
C SER A 146 -7.68 17.59 -1.15
N ARG A 147 -8.27 17.49 0.04
CA ARG A 147 -7.53 17.23 1.29
C ARG A 147 -6.87 15.86 1.22
N SER A 148 -7.56 14.88 0.66
CA SER A 148 -7.07 13.52 0.57
C SER A 148 -5.84 13.40 -0.33
N LEU A 149 -5.90 14.01 -1.52
CA LEU A 149 -4.77 14.14 -2.44
C LEU A 149 -3.62 14.90 -1.79
N ALA A 150 -3.87 16.07 -1.20
CA ALA A 150 -2.83 16.87 -0.57
C ALA A 150 -2.03 16.09 0.49
N GLN A 151 -2.72 15.34 1.36
CA GLN A 151 -2.07 14.55 2.40
C GLN A 151 -1.24 13.38 1.84
N VAL A 152 -1.84 12.60 0.93
CA VAL A 152 -1.22 11.38 0.39
C VAL A 152 -0.05 11.75 -0.53
N THR A 153 -0.21 12.79 -1.35
CA THR A 153 0.86 13.32 -2.21
C THR A 153 1.99 13.94 -1.41
N MET A 154 1.70 14.68 -0.33
CA MET A 154 2.76 15.21 0.55
C MET A 154 3.60 14.08 1.16
N GLY A 155 2.96 13.04 1.69
CA GLY A 155 3.67 11.85 2.20
C GLY A 155 4.51 11.17 1.13
N GLY A 156 3.95 10.96 -0.07
CA GLY A 156 4.65 10.38 -1.21
C GLY A 156 5.87 11.21 -1.64
N ILE A 157 5.73 12.53 -1.75
CA ILE A 157 6.83 13.44 -2.11
C ILE A 157 7.94 13.37 -1.07
N MET A 158 7.60 13.41 0.22
CA MET A 158 8.60 13.37 1.29
C MET A 158 9.44 12.08 1.24
N VAL A 159 8.81 10.92 1.09
CA VAL A 159 9.52 9.64 1.07
C VAL A 159 10.28 9.45 -0.26
N ALA A 160 9.70 9.85 -1.39
CA ALA A 160 10.40 9.83 -2.66
C ALA A 160 11.64 10.75 -2.66
N ALA A 161 11.54 11.94 -2.07
CA ALA A 161 12.66 12.86 -1.92
C ALA A 161 13.79 12.27 -1.08
N VAL A 162 13.48 11.52 -0.02
CA VAL A 162 14.48 10.75 0.74
C VAL A 162 15.17 9.73 -0.16
N GLY A 163 14.42 8.95 -0.94
CA GLY A 163 14.98 7.98 -1.88
C GLY A 163 15.90 8.60 -2.92
N VAL A 164 15.47 9.71 -3.53
CA VAL A 164 16.29 10.47 -4.49
C VAL A 164 17.55 11.01 -3.83
N ALA A 165 17.44 11.63 -2.65
CA ALA A 165 18.58 12.20 -1.94
C ALA A 165 19.61 11.14 -1.56
N VAL A 166 19.17 10.02 -0.99
CA VAL A 166 20.04 8.88 -0.65
C VAL A 166 20.62 8.25 -1.92
N GLY A 167 19.86 8.18 -3.01
CA GLY A 167 20.30 7.62 -4.28
C GLY A 167 21.38 8.42 -5.03
N HIS A 168 21.57 9.69 -4.66
CA HIS A 168 22.59 10.58 -5.24
C HIS A 168 23.74 10.90 -4.28
N ALA A 169 23.72 10.33 -3.07
CA ALA A 169 24.80 10.45 -2.09
C ALA A 169 25.94 9.49 -2.39
#